data_AF-A0A7S1RLG7-F1
#
_entry.id   AF-A0A7S1RLG7-F1
#
_cell.length_a   1.000
_cell.length_b   1.000
_cell.length_c   1.000
_cell.angle_alpha   90.00
_cell.angle_beta   90.00
_cell.angle_gamma   90.00
#
_symmetry.space_group_name_H-M   'P 1'
#
loop_
_entity.id
_entity.type
_entity.pdbx_description
1 polymer ?
#
loop_
_entity_poly.entity_id
_entity_poly.type
_entity_poly.pdbx_seq_one_letter_code
_entity_poly.pdbx_strand_id
1 'polypeptide(L)'
;IMEPPEVARVYMGSFWDEPLEAHELSGLFEREKDDLYSQIQHLPRNATVNKINDLSRRARLVKSHALLLEQLRNSMPSVWGQAQQWEELLKKLPAQYLEVSRRHGVPLGDFPDSEIMRQKLAMSDYTKLPRIDKVKVDKLNVLLSSDIPSLLRLVPQEEAMAAYG
;
A
#
# COMPACT_ATOMS: atom_id res chain seq x y z
N ILE A 1 8.98 11.73 8.55
CA ILE A 1 8.61 11.22 7.21
C ILE A 1 9.63 11.85 6.28
N MET A 2 10.62 11.08 5.80
CA MET A 2 11.53 11.58 4.77
C MET A 2 10.81 11.38 3.45
N GLU A 3 10.37 12.48 2.83
CA GLU A 3 10.05 12.46 1.40
C GLU A 3 11.30 12.00 0.64
N PRO A 4 11.16 11.17 -0.41
CA PRO A 4 12.31 10.80 -1.22
C PRO A 4 12.94 12.09 -1.79
N PRO A 5 14.27 12.16 -1.98
CA PRO A 5 14.96 13.33 -2.55
C PRO A 5 14.67 13.54 -4.04
N GLU A 6 13.64 12.89 -4.58
CA GLU A 6 13.25 12.99 -5.98
C GLU A 6 12.56 14.34 -6.22
N VAL A 7 13.27 15.22 -6.95
CA VAL A 7 12.72 16.51 -7.39
C VAL A 7 11.55 16.27 -8.34
N ALA A 8 10.41 16.86 -8.03
CA ALA A 8 9.23 16.78 -8.90
C ALA A 8 9.53 17.35 -10.30
N ARG A 9 9.15 16.61 -11.35
CA ARG A 9 9.24 17.08 -12.73
C ARG A 9 8.23 18.20 -12.97
N VAL A 10 8.70 19.37 -13.38
CA VAL A 10 7.87 20.52 -13.74
C VAL A 10 7.86 20.67 -15.26
N TYR A 11 6.67 20.66 -15.85
CA TYR A 11 6.46 20.93 -17.29
C TYR A 11 6.14 22.41 -17.47
N MET A 12 7.01 23.14 -18.17
CA MET A 12 6.82 24.57 -18.43
C MET A 12 6.24 24.77 -19.83
N GLY A 13 5.09 25.42 -19.91
CA GLY A 13 4.46 25.71 -21.20
C GLY A 13 3.13 26.44 -21.06
N SER A 14 2.58 26.78 -22.21
CA SER A 14 1.24 27.33 -22.34
C SER A 14 0.31 26.22 -22.83
N PHE A 15 -0.61 25.77 -21.99
CA PHE A 15 -1.48 24.61 -22.23
C PHE A 15 -2.90 25.04 -22.62
N TRP A 16 -2.99 25.89 -23.64
CA TRP A 16 -4.23 26.39 -24.22
C TRP A 16 -4.05 26.62 -25.72
N ASP A 17 -5.15 26.86 -26.45
CA ASP A 17 -5.15 26.91 -27.92
C ASP A 17 -4.81 28.29 -28.51
N GLU A 18 -4.44 29.27 -27.67
CA GLU A 18 -4.11 30.63 -28.10
C GLU A 18 -2.62 30.80 -28.45
N PRO A 19 -2.26 31.73 -29.35
CA PRO A 19 -0.88 31.95 -29.76
C PRO A 19 0.00 32.46 -28.61
N LEU A 20 1.28 32.02 -28.60
CA LEU A 20 2.27 32.48 -27.64
C LEU A 20 2.60 33.96 -27.87
N GLU A 21 2.51 34.80 -26.85
CA GLU A 21 2.92 36.21 -26.95
C GLU A 21 4.44 36.37 -27.17
N ALA A 22 5.25 35.49 -26.58
CA ALA A 22 6.71 35.49 -26.71
C ALA A 22 7.22 34.19 -27.35
N HIS A 23 7.94 34.31 -28.46
CA HIS A 23 8.38 33.16 -29.26
C HIS A 23 9.77 32.63 -28.91
N GLU A 24 10.51 33.32 -28.04
CA GLU A 24 11.90 32.97 -27.67
C GLU A 24 12.02 31.56 -27.04
N LEU A 25 10.98 31.12 -26.33
CA LEU A 25 10.92 29.82 -25.67
C LEU A 25 9.97 28.83 -26.35
N SER A 26 9.45 29.16 -27.54
CA SER A 26 8.47 28.32 -28.27
C SER A 26 8.91 26.86 -28.39
N GLY A 27 10.15 26.62 -28.83
CA GLY A 27 10.70 25.28 -28.97
C GLY A 27 10.93 24.52 -27.64
N LEU A 28 11.10 25.23 -26.51
CA LEU A 28 11.13 24.60 -25.19
C LEU A 28 9.72 24.20 -24.75
N PHE A 29 8.74 25.08 -24.93
CA PHE A 29 7.35 24.81 -24.57
C PHE A 29 6.74 23.68 -25.38
N GLU A 30 7.04 23.59 -26.67
CA GLU A 30 6.62 22.45 -27.50
C GLU A 30 7.20 21.13 -26.98
N ARG A 31 8.49 21.10 -26.65
CA ARG A 31 9.13 19.89 -26.09
C ARG A 31 8.55 19.49 -24.74
N GLU A 32 8.37 20.42 -23.81
CA GLU A 32 7.77 20.14 -22.49
C GLU A 32 6.31 19.69 -22.62
N LYS A 33 5.56 20.24 -23.58
CA LYS A 33 4.19 19.84 -23.89
C LYS A 33 4.13 18.43 -24.49
N ASP A 34 4.99 18.12 -25.45
CA ASP A 34 5.06 16.80 -26.07
C ASP A 34 5.49 15.73 -25.06
N ASP A 35 6.45 16.04 -24.19
CA ASP A 35 6.87 15.16 -23.09
C ASP A 35 5.72 14.90 -22.11
N LEU A 36 4.96 15.94 -21.72
CA LEU A 36 3.78 15.79 -20.87
C LEU A 36 2.71 14.92 -21.53
N TYR A 37 2.39 15.18 -22.80
CA TYR A 37 1.38 14.39 -23.52
C TYR A 37 1.81 12.94 -23.71
N SER A 38 3.08 12.70 -24.02
CA SER A 38 3.63 11.35 -24.03
C SER A 38 3.39 10.68 -22.68
N GLN A 39 3.75 11.31 -21.56
CA GLN A 39 3.50 10.71 -20.24
C GLN A 39 2.01 10.45 -19.96
N ILE A 40 1.12 11.37 -20.32
CA ILE A 40 -0.33 11.19 -20.18
C ILE A 40 -0.82 10.01 -21.02
N GLN A 41 -0.35 9.87 -22.27
CA GLN A 41 -0.68 8.75 -23.15
C GLN A 41 -0.18 7.40 -22.61
N HIS A 42 0.88 7.40 -21.79
CA HIS A 42 1.38 6.20 -21.13
C HIS A 42 0.66 5.88 -19.80
N LEU A 43 -0.18 6.78 -19.25
CA LEU A 43 -0.94 6.52 -18.01
C LEU A 43 -1.82 5.26 -18.05
N PRO A 44 -2.56 4.96 -19.15
CA PRO A 44 -3.37 3.74 -19.23
C PRO A 44 -2.53 2.47 -19.13
N ARG A 45 -1.30 2.48 -19.66
CA ARG A 45 -0.35 1.35 -19.60
C ARG A 45 0.03 1.05 -18.15
N ASN A 46 0.30 2.11 -17.38
CA ASN A 46 0.62 1.99 -15.95
C ASN A 46 -0.59 1.63 -15.06
N ALA A 47 -1.83 1.73 -15.54
CA ALA A 47 -3.01 1.51 -14.72
C ALA A 47 -3.13 0.06 -14.22
N THR A 48 -2.79 -0.92 -15.06
CA THR A 48 -2.81 -2.34 -14.69
C THR A 48 -1.73 -2.66 -13.67
N VAL A 49 -0.50 -2.22 -13.90
CA VAL A 49 0.62 -2.36 -12.95
C VAL A 49 0.28 -1.72 -11.61
N ASN A 50 -0.28 -0.51 -11.61
CA ASN A 50 -0.69 0.19 -10.41
C ASN A 50 -1.78 -0.56 -9.63
N LYS A 51 -2.79 -1.11 -10.32
CA LYS A 51 -3.82 -1.96 -9.67
C LYS A 51 -3.22 -3.20 -9.03
N ILE A 52 -2.26 -3.86 -9.69
CA ILE A 52 -1.56 -5.03 -9.13
C ILE A 52 -0.73 -4.62 -7.90
N ASN A 53 -0.03 -3.48 -7.96
CA ASN A 53 0.73 -2.95 -6.83
C ASN A 53 -0.16 -2.57 -5.64
N ASP A 54 -1.33 -1.99 -5.90
CA ASP A 54 -2.32 -1.66 -4.86
C ASP A 54 -2.91 -2.92 -4.23
N LEU A 55 -3.20 -3.95 -5.03
CA LEU A 55 -3.59 -5.27 -4.52
C LEU A 55 -2.49 -5.85 -3.61
N SER A 56 -1.23 -5.77 -4.04
CA SER A 56 -0.07 -6.20 -3.26
C SER A 56 0.02 -5.47 -1.91
N ARG A 57 -0.12 -4.14 -1.93
CA ARG A 57 -0.11 -3.30 -0.73
C ARG A 57 -1.26 -3.66 0.21
N ARG A 58 -2.48 -3.81 -0.32
CA ARG A 58 -3.66 -4.20 0.46
C ARG A 58 -3.51 -5.60 1.07
N ALA A 59 -3.00 -6.55 0.32
CA ALA A 59 -2.76 -7.90 0.82
C ALA A 59 -1.78 -7.91 2.01
N ARG A 60 -0.68 -7.14 1.94
CA ARG A 60 0.26 -6.99 3.06
C ARG A 60 -0.38 -6.33 4.29
N LEU A 61 -1.16 -5.26 4.08
CA LEU A 61 -1.91 -4.58 5.16
C LEU A 61 -2.91 -5.52 5.84
N VAL A 62 -3.63 -6.34 5.08
CA VAL A 62 -4.56 -7.34 5.65
C VAL A 62 -3.79 -8.39 6.45
N LYS A 63 -2.65 -8.86 5.95
CA LYS A 63 -1.81 -9.85 6.64
C LYS A 63 -1.30 -9.31 7.98
N SER A 64 -0.70 -8.13 7.97
CA SER A 64 -0.15 -7.49 9.18
C SER A 64 -1.24 -7.26 10.22
N HIS A 65 -2.42 -6.77 9.79
CA HIS A 65 -3.56 -6.56 10.67
C HIS A 65 -4.10 -7.86 11.29
N ALA A 66 -4.25 -8.92 10.48
CA ALA A 66 -4.72 -10.21 10.98
C ALA A 66 -3.76 -10.81 12.02
N LEU A 67 -2.45 -10.75 11.77
CA LEU A 67 -1.41 -11.24 12.69
C LEU A 67 -1.35 -10.42 13.99
N LEU A 68 -1.55 -9.10 13.89
CA LEU A 68 -1.65 -8.24 15.07
C LEU A 68 -2.84 -8.62 15.95
N LEU A 69 -4.03 -8.79 15.36
CA LEU A 69 -5.22 -9.19 16.12
C LEU A 69 -5.05 -10.57 16.75
N GLU A 70 -4.41 -11.51 16.06
CA GLU A 70 -4.07 -12.82 16.62
C GLU A 70 -3.11 -12.69 17.82
N GLN A 71 -2.06 -11.88 17.71
CA GLN A 71 -1.13 -11.63 18.81
C GLN A 71 -1.86 -11.04 20.02
N LEU A 72 -2.64 -9.97 19.82
CA LEU A 72 -3.40 -9.34 20.90
C LEU A 72 -4.34 -10.34 21.56
N ARG A 73 -5.07 -11.14 20.77
CA ARG A 73 -5.94 -12.21 21.28
C ARG A 73 -5.16 -13.24 22.10
N ASN A 74 -4.01 -13.69 21.62
CA ASN A 74 -3.18 -14.69 22.30
C ASN A 74 -2.54 -14.16 23.58
N SER A 75 -2.37 -12.83 23.69
CA SER A 75 -1.87 -12.16 24.89
C SER A 75 -2.94 -11.89 25.95
N MET A 76 -4.21 -12.24 25.71
CA MET A 76 -5.31 -12.04 26.66
C MET A 76 -5.43 -13.21 27.65
N PRO A 77 -5.64 -12.94 28.95
CA PRO A 77 -5.90 -13.99 29.93
C PRO A 77 -7.27 -14.62 29.71
N SER A 78 -7.40 -15.92 30.02
CA SER A 78 -8.64 -16.66 29.79
C SER A 78 -9.67 -16.54 30.93
N VAL A 79 -9.27 -16.08 32.13
CA VAL A 79 -10.11 -16.22 33.34
C VAL A 79 -10.44 -14.88 34.01
N TRP A 80 -9.46 -14.01 34.23
CA TRP A 80 -9.66 -12.74 34.93
C TRP A 80 -8.65 -11.70 34.45
N GLY A 81 -8.91 -10.41 34.73
CA GLY A 81 -8.00 -9.32 34.37
C GLY A 81 -7.99 -8.94 32.88
N GLN A 82 -8.96 -9.40 32.09
CA GLN A 82 -9.01 -9.14 30.64
C GLN A 82 -9.02 -7.65 30.30
N ALA A 83 -9.86 -6.85 30.97
CA ALA A 83 -9.94 -5.41 30.71
C ALA A 83 -8.61 -4.68 30.98
N GLN A 84 -7.98 -4.99 32.11
CA GLN A 84 -6.68 -4.42 32.48
C GLN A 84 -5.58 -4.84 31.50
N GLN A 85 -5.54 -6.11 31.10
CA GLN A 85 -4.59 -6.60 30.11
C GLN A 85 -4.82 -5.92 28.75
N TRP A 86 -6.06 -5.77 28.31
CA TRP A 86 -6.39 -5.09 27.05
C TRP A 86 -5.87 -3.66 27.05
N GLU A 87 -6.13 -2.91 28.12
CA GLU A 87 -5.64 -1.54 28.28
C GLU A 87 -4.10 -1.48 28.23
N GLU A 88 -3.40 -2.39 28.90
CA GLU A 88 -1.94 -2.47 28.87
C GLU A 88 -1.39 -2.84 27.48
N LEU A 89 -2.05 -3.75 26.77
CA LEU A 89 -1.69 -4.09 25.38
C LEU A 89 -1.85 -2.89 24.45
N LEU A 90 -2.90 -2.09 24.63
CA LEU A 90 -3.13 -0.86 23.85
C LEU A 90 -2.12 0.24 24.17
N LYS A 91 -1.74 0.41 25.45
CA LYS A 91 -0.65 1.32 25.84
C LYS A 91 0.67 0.94 25.20
N LYS A 92 0.93 -0.37 25.05
CA LYS A 92 2.16 -0.93 24.49
C LYS A 92 1.99 -1.42 23.05
N LEU A 93 1.04 -0.87 22.30
CA LEU A 93 0.73 -1.31 20.94
C LEU A 93 1.94 -1.26 19.98
N PRO A 94 2.83 -0.24 20.00
CA PRO A 94 4.04 -0.25 19.19
C PRO A 94 4.98 -1.43 19.49
N ALA A 95 5.04 -1.88 20.74
CA ALA A 95 5.82 -3.07 21.10
C ALA A 95 5.18 -4.36 20.55
N GLN A 96 3.85 -4.42 20.49
CA GLN A 96 3.14 -5.54 19.85
C GLN A 96 3.47 -5.61 18.35
N TYR A 97 3.57 -4.47 17.66
CA TYR A 97 3.95 -4.42 16.25
C TYR A 97 5.36 -4.98 16.04
N LEU A 98 6.31 -4.55 16.88
CA LEU A 98 7.69 -5.04 16.83
C LEU A 98 7.77 -6.55 17.04
N GLU A 99 6.98 -7.08 17.97
CA GLU A 99 6.97 -8.51 18.23
C GLU A 99 6.37 -9.31 17.06
N VAL A 100 5.26 -8.86 16.49
CA VAL A 100 4.64 -9.49 15.31
C VAL A 100 5.59 -9.42 14.11
N SER A 101 6.22 -8.25 13.89
CA SER A 101 7.22 -8.05 12.85
C SER A 101 8.36 -9.04 12.96
N ARG A 102 8.96 -9.17 14.15
CA ARG A 102 10.05 -10.12 14.42
C ARG A 102 9.61 -11.57 14.25
N ARG A 103 8.42 -11.94 14.74
CA ARG A 103 7.95 -13.34 14.74
C ARG A 103 7.56 -13.82 13.34
N HIS A 104 6.96 -12.96 12.53
CA HIS A 104 6.38 -13.33 11.23
C HIS A 104 7.13 -12.76 10.02
N GLY A 105 8.20 -11.99 10.24
CA GLY A 105 8.98 -11.35 9.18
C GLY A 105 8.20 -10.28 8.42
N VAL A 106 7.21 -9.64 9.06
CA VAL A 106 6.39 -8.60 8.42
C VAL A 106 7.04 -7.22 8.66
N PRO A 107 7.28 -6.41 7.61
CA PRO A 107 7.82 -5.07 7.76
C PRO A 107 6.94 -4.17 8.64
N LEU A 108 7.54 -3.32 9.48
CA LEU A 108 6.79 -2.37 10.31
C LEU A 108 5.97 -1.37 9.49
N GLY A 109 6.43 -1.02 8.28
CA GLY A 109 5.70 -0.14 7.37
C GLY A 109 4.40 -0.72 6.80
N ASP A 110 4.19 -2.04 6.93
CA ASP A 110 2.93 -2.68 6.53
C ASP A 110 1.86 -2.62 7.63
N PHE A 111 2.16 -2.08 8.82
CA PHE A 111 1.16 -1.90 9.88
C PHE A 111 0.49 -0.51 9.77
N PRO A 112 -0.79 -0.40 10.14
CA PRO A 112 -1.45 0.91 10.21
C PRO A 112 -0.84 1.76 11.33
N ASP A 113 -0.99 3.07 11.22
CA ASP A 113 -0.59 4.01 12.27
C ASP A 113 -1.08 3.52 13.66
N SER A 114 -0.15 3.48 14.62
CA SER A 114 -0.41 2.88 15.92
C SER A 114 -1.46 3.65 16.72
N GLU A 115 -1.53 4.98 16.56
CA GLU A 115 -2.51 5.79 17.26
C GLU A 115 -3.92 5.55 16.72
N ILE A 116 -4.05 5.54 15.38
CA ILE A 116 -5.32 5.22 14.71
C ILE A 116 -5.78 3.80 15.09
N MET A 117 -4.86 2.83 15.09
CA MET A 117 -5.18 1.45 15.47
C MET A 117 -5.61 1.37 16.94
N ARG A 118 -4.91 2.06 17.84
CA ARG A 118 -5.25 2.10 19.27
C ARG A 118 -6.65 2.63 19.52
N GLN A 119 -7.02 3.75 18.88
CA GLN A 119 -8.35 4.34 19.00
C GLN A 119 -9.46 3.38 18.53
N LYS A 120 -9.27 2.73 17.37
CA LYS A 120 -10.23 1.75 16.85
C LYS A 120 -10.36 0.53 17.76
N LEU A 121 -9.25 0.03 18.29
CA LEU A 121 -9.24 -1.11 19.20
C LEU A 121 -9.88 -0.77 20.56
N ALA A 122 -9.71 0.45 21.06
CA ALA A 122 -10.35 0.90 22.31
C ALA A 122 -11.88 0.90 22.22
N MET A 123 -12.43 1.15 21.03
CA MET A 123 -13.88 1.09 20.75
C MET A 123 -14.37 -0.32 20.39
N SER A 124 -13.47 -1.28 20.22
CA SER A 124 -13.79 -2.64 19.79
C SER A 124 -14.02 -3.58 20.97
N ASP A 125 -14.94 -4.52 20.81
CA ASP A 125 -15.17 -5.59 21.78
C ASP A 125 -14.09 -6.68 21.62
N TYR A 126 -13.08 -6.64 22.48
CA TYR A 126 -11.93 -7.56 22.43
C TYR A 126 -12.33 -9.03 22.65
N THR A 127 -13.47 -9.30 23.28
CA THR A 127 -13.95 -10.67 23.50
C THR A 127 -14.43 -11.34 22.20
N LYS A 128 -14.75 -10.53 21.19
CA LYS A 128 -15.25 -10.98 19.88
C LYS A 128 -14.18 -11.05 18.81
N LEU A 129 -12.91 -10.77 19.13
CA LEU A 129 -11.83 -10.88 18.16
C LEU A 129 -11.76 -12.30 17.59
N PRO A 130 -11.90 -12.51 16.27
CA PRO A 130 -11.88 -13.85 15.69
C PRO A 130 -10.50 -14.49 15.82
N ARG A 131 -10.45 -15.83 15.81
CA ARG A 131 -9.17 -16.53 15.59
C ARG A 131 -8.76 -16.34 14.14
N ILE A 132 -7.46 -16.28 13.90
CA ILE A 132 -6.96 -16.23 12.54
C ILE A 132 -7.34 -17.53 11.81
N ASP A 133 -7.70 -17.41 10.55
CA ASP A 133 -7.89 -18.54 9.66
C ASP A 133 -6.58 -18.81 8.92
N LYS A 134 -5.86 -19.84 9.35
CA LYS A 134 -4.55 -20.20 8.80
C LYS A 134 -4.61 -20.47 7.30
N VAL A 135 -5.69 -21.09 6.82
CA VAL A 135 -5.87 -21.38 5.38
C VAL A 135 -5.98 -20.08 4.58
N LYS A 136 -6.69 -19.08 5.11
CA LYS A 136 -6.76 -17.75 4.45
C LYS A 136 -5.42 -17.04 4.46
N VAL A 137 -4.64 -17.14 5.53
CA VAL A 137 -3.29 -16.57 5.61
C VAL A 137 -2.36 -17.25 4.61
N ASP A 138 -2.44 -18.57 4.47
CA ASP A 138 -1.63 -19.31 3.49
C ASP A 138 -1.98 -18.91 2.06
N LYS A 139 -3.27 -18.76 1.74
CA LYS A 139 -3.70 -18.20 0.45
C LYS A 139 -3.14 -16.79 0.21
N LEU A 140 -3.13 -15.94 1.24
CA LEU A 140 -2.56 -14.60 1.16
C LEU A 140 -1.04 -14.63 0.94
N ASN A 141 -0.35 -15.60 1.53
CA ASN A 141 1.08 -15.81 1.31
C ASN A 141 1.35 -16.24 -0.14
N VAL A 142 0.55 -17.16 -0.69
CA VAL A 142 0.65 -17.59 -2.10
C VAL A 142 0.39 -16.42 -3.06
N LEU A 143 -0.63 -15.61 -2.78
CA LEU A 143 -0.93 -14.41 -3.56
C LEU A 143 0.30 -13.48 -3.65
N LEU A 144 0.93 -13.21 -2.51
CA LEU A 144 2.07 -12.31 -2.41
C LEU A 144 3.35 -12.89 -3.03
N SER A 145 3.60 -14.19 -2.88
CA SER A 145 4.87 -14.82 -3.27
C SER A 145 4.88 -15.34 -4.71
N SER A 146 3.72 -15.66 -5.29
CA SER A 146 3.62 -16.33 -6.58
C SER A 146 2.65 -15.64 -7.54
N ASP A 147 1.42 -15.37 -7.12
CA ASP A 147 0.38 -14.88 -8.04
C ASP A 147 0.67 -13.46 -8.53
N ILE A 148 1.03 -12.54 -7.62
CA ILE A 148 1.35 -11.16 -7.98
C ILE A 148 2.57 -11.07 -8.91
N PRO A 149 3.71 -11.71 -8.61
CA PRO A 149 4.83 -11.78 -9.56
C PRO A 149 4.43 -12.36 -10.92
N SER A 150 3.56 -13.36 -10.95
CA SER A 150 3.07 -13.96 -12.19
C SER A 150 2.22 -12.99 -13.00
N LEU A 151 1.29 -12.27 -12.35
CA LEU A 151 0.48 -11.23 -13.00
C LEU A 151 1.35 -10.12 -13.60
N LEU A 152 2.36 -9.64 -12.86
CA LEU A 152 3.27 -8.59 -13.36
C LEU A 152 4.05 -9.02 -14.62
N ARG A 153 4.34 -10.32 -14.78
CA ARG A 153 5.01 -10.84 -15.99
C ARG A 153 4.10 -10.89 -17.22
N LEU A 154 2.78 -10.92 -17.02
CA LEU A 154 1.80 -10.95 -18.11
C LEU A 154 1.49 -9.56 -18.66
N VAL A 155 1.67 -8.50 -17.86
CA VAL A 155 1.36 -7.13 -18.29
C VAL A 155 2.08 -6.72 -19.58
N PRO A 156 3.40 -6.94 -19.76
CA PRO A 156 4.07 -6.59 -21.01
C PRO A 156 3.53 -7.36 -22.23
N GLN A 157 2.98 -8.56 -22.04
CA GLN A 157 2.41 -9.37 -23.12
C GLN A 157 1.04 -8.84 -23.57
N GLU A 158 0.18 -8.44 -22.63
CA GLU A 158 -1.09 -7.76 -22.94
C GLU A 158 -0.85 -6.42 -23.66
N GLU A 159 0.14 -5.64 -23.20
CA GLU A 159 0.47 -4.36 -23.81
C GLU A 159 1.00 -4.52 -25.24
N ALA A 160 1.83 -5.53 -25.51
CA ALA A 160 2.27 -5.84 -26.86
C ALA A 160 1.09 -6.24 -27.76
N MET A 161 0.16 -7.07 -27.27
CA MET A 161 -1.01 -7.48 -28.06
C MET A 161 -1.97 -6.31 -28.35
N ALA A 162 -2.16 -5.39 -27.41
CA ALA A 162 -3.01 -4.21 -27.59
C ALA A 162 -2.39 -3.14 -28.50
N ALA A 163 -1.07 -3.16 -28.72
CA ALA A 163 -0.39 -2.22 -29.63
C ALA A 163 -0.43 -2.66 -31.10
N TYR A 164 -0.75 -3.93 -31.39
CA TYR A 164 -0.80 -4.51 -32.73
C TYR A 164 -2.23 -4.81 -33.23
N GLY A 165 -3.27 -4.48 -32.45
CA GLY A 165 -4.69 -4.61 -32.82
C GLY A 165 -5.37 -3.26 -32.95
#